data_AF-A0AA39V548-F1
#
_entry.id   AF-A0AA39V548-F1
#
_cell.length_a   1.000
_cell.length_b   1.000
_cell.length_c   1.000
_cell.angle_alpha   90.00
_cell.angle_beta   90.00
_cell.angle_gamma   90.00
#
_symmetry.space_group_name_H-M   'P 1'
#
loop_
_entity.id
_entity.type
_entity.pdbx_description
1 polymer ?
#
loop_
_entity_poly.entity_id
_entity_poly.type
_entity_poly.pdbx_seq_one_letter_code
_entity_poly.pdbx_strand_id
1 'polypeptide(L)'
;MLPAICDLIHTSPVRSNSCQTLCYQFRNRIYPPCAAYKTQHVRKINDNLDYLARFWGWMSARERGDLRNARRTSAMPGNGLASGKSGPSDRGKIQKRPRRKRSGVSRRRISQARDQQRHDRTSHPEDFPDLDFHQSFGSFLTRKNPINKTVDRKIAGYWRMLSQTPSLVQYLTFDIRESYQKAFRRYFTAEVISVHGHVSDATNPSLLMSLLLHLMDVANGPEDDLESSPASDSASSPASDAASSPVSDAAGSSAGDSTSSPRSDSASSSLMDVDVDLLENANMENPRIALAQGGYGAVFGPMAYQSVLPYARPLANGPKPFIIKTHAPNKISSQVRKAKAEGCIALIVEIVRAADGSVISDVAWRHLVNACRKHCLVLIVDEALTAMRCGAPFAYQLPQYEKSGFPDLVLFGKAVRTNGIAIEWRGINIKKLRIHHRLLAALHWQDRFTAVATAQDLLVSWGTLILARREDWANRASRIGRLLRDILRSEGIRPQLIRGLHGLIYIRQKDYVTASPIMVANSGTYVRLLPTMDEVMTSEHQLRTKIFGRSSIPHRAEIAAFLRSDDFAMHWCSKCGAAVDEEKLHKRTRSCVRCVVSQCDECEPGAHVCPM
;
A
#
# COMPACT_ATOMS: atom_id res chain seq x y z
N MET A 1 26.11 19.88 1.17
CA MET A 1 27.24 19.11 0.60
C MET A 1 27.20 18.94 -0.92
N LEU A 2 26.03 18.95 -1.60
CA LEU A 2 25.97 18.96 -3.07
C LEU A 2 26.36 20.29 -3.78
N PRO A 3 26.23 21.49 -3.19
CA PRO A 3 26.65 22.71 -3.89
C PRO A 3 28.17 22.82 -4.08
N ALA A 4 28.96 22.30 -3.13
CA ALA A 4 30.43 22.41 -3.15
C ALA A 4 31.13 21.48 -4.17
N ILE A 5 30.43 20.46 -4.68
CA ILE A 5 30.97 19.53 -5.69
C ILE A 5 30.81 20.11 -7.11
N CYS A 6 29.79 20.93 -7.34
CA CYS A 6 29.60 21.59 -8.64
C CYS A 6 30.67 22.66 -8.91
N ASP A 7 31.15 23.36 -7.88
CA ASP A 7 32.17 24.39 -8.02
C ASP A 7 33.57 23.82 -8.28
N LEU A 8 33.85 22.58 -7.84
CA LEU A 8 35.12 21.90 -8.11
C LEU A 8 35.23 21.37 -9.56
N ILE A 9 34.10 21.13 -10.22
CA ILE A 9 34.07 20.62 -11.61
C ILE A 9 34.29 21.75 -12.63
N HIS A 10 34.03 23.00 -12.26
CA HIS A 10 34.16 24.15 -13.16
C HIS A 10 35.57 24.75 -13.28
N THR A 11 36.56 24.26 -12.51
CA THR A 11 37.91 24.86 -12.46
C THR A 11 39.05 23.96 -12.97
N SER A 12 38.78 22.76 -13.48
CA SER A 12 39.84 21.85 -13.96
C SER A 12 39.91 21.78 -15.50
N PRO A 13 41.08 22.07 -16.13
CA PRO A 13 41.23 22.04 -17.57
C PRO A 13 41.78 20.69 -18.05
N VAL A 14 40.96 19.63 -18.00
CA VAL A 14 41.27 18.38 -18.72
C VAL A 14 40.03 17.88 -19.44
N ARG A 15 40.05 18.01 -20.77
CA ARG A 15 39.01 17.52 -21.68
C ARG A 15 39.14 16.00 -21.83
N SER A 16 38.16 15.23 -21.35
CA SER A 16 37.91 13.87 -21.86
C SER A 16 36.47 13.76 -22.37
N ASN A 17 36.32 13.47 -23.67
CA ASN A 17 35.04 13.39 -24.38
C ASN A 17 34.20 12.14 -24.00
N SER A 18 34.69 11.28 -23.11
CA SER A 18 34.02 10.04 -22.69
C SER A 18 33.01 10.26 -21.54
N CYS A 19 33.27 11.19 -20.62
CA CYS A 19 32.36 11.45 -19.48
C CYS A 19 31.10 12.26 -19.86
N GLN A 20 31.21 13.18 -20.83
CA GLN A 20 30.05 13.98 -21.27
C GLN A 20 29.04 13.15 -22.07
N THR A 21 29.50 12.15 -22.85
CA THR A 21 28.62 11.29 -23.65
C THR A 21 27.84 10.30 -22.76
N LEU A 22 28.49 9.75 -21.71
CA LEU A 22 27.83 8.89 -20.72
C LEU A 22 26.83 9.68 -19.85
N CYS A 23 27.19 10.87 -19.36
CA CYS A 23 26.25 11.71 -18.60
C CYS A 23 25.08 12.22 -19.45
N TYR A 24 25.29 12.52 -20.73
CA TYR A 24 24.23 12.98 -21.64
C TYR A 24 23.26 11.84 -22.02
N GLN A 25 23.76 10.62 -22.18
CA GLN A 25 22.91 9.43 -22.42
C GLN A 25 22.17 8.96 -21.15
N PHE A 26 22.77 9.11 -19.97
CA PHE A 26 22.13 8.75 -18.69
C PHE A 26 20.99 9.71 -18.30
N ARG A 27 21.16 11.02 -18.59
CA ARG A 27 20.20 12.06 -18.22
C ARG A 27 18.93 12.08 -19.06
N ASN A 28 18.97 11.59 -20.31
CA ASN A 28 17.87 11.71 -21.27
C ASN A 28 17.11 10.40 -21.58
N ARG A 29 17.55 9.23 -21.08
CA ARG A 29 16.84 7.95 -21.33
C ARG A 29 16.00 7.40 -20.18
N ILE A 30 16.15 7.89 -18.95
CA ILE A 30 15.46 7.29 -17.78
C ILE A 30 14.18 8.04 -17.36
N TYR A 31 14.00 9.33 -17.71
CA TYR A 31 12.75 10.05 -17.46
C TYR A 31 12.54 11.22 -18.44
N PRO A 32 11.53 11.22 -19.32
CA PRO A 32 10.96 12.48 -19.78
C PRO A 32 10.13 13.06 -18.62
N PRO A 33 10.36 14.31 -18.17
CA PRO A 33 9.60 14.90 -17.09
C PRO A 33 8.22 15.28 -17.62
N CYS A 34 7.19 14.50 -17.31
CA CYS A 34 5.82 14.98 -17.42
C CYS A 34 5.57 15.98 -16.28
N ALA A 35 5.96 17.24 -16.47
CA ALA A 35 5.71 18.33 -15.52
C ALA A 35 4.20 18.50 -15.24
N ALA A 36 3.33 18.13 -16.18
CA ALA A 36 1.88 18.10 -15.98
C ALA A 36 1.43 17.04 -14.96
N TYR A 37 2.14 15.90 -14.88
CA TYR A 37 1.82 14.78 -13.97
C TYR A 37 2.08 15.14 -12.51
N LYS A 38 3.20 15.80 -12.19
CA LYS A 38 3.47 16.27 -10.83
C LYS A 38 2.38 17.23 -10.38
N THR A 39 1.99 18.21 -11.20
CA THR A 39 1.05 19.25 -10.76
C THR A 39 -0.37 18.73 -10.57
N GLN A 40 -0.87 17.83 -11.42
CA GLN A 40 -2.24 17.33 -11.31
C GLN A 40 -2.40 16.24 -10.23
N HIS A 41 -1.38 15.40 -10.03
CA HIS A 41 -1.39 14.36 -8.99
C HIS A 41 -1.03 14.91 -7.61
N VAL A 42 -0.08 15.87 -7.53
CA VAL A 42 0.20 16.58 -6.28
C VAL A 42 -1.00 17.43 -5.87
N ARG A 43 -1.72 18.08 -6.80
CA ARG A 43 -3.00 18.73 -6.46
C ARG A 43 -4.02 17.72 -5.94
N LYS A 44 -4.32 16.63 -6.65
CA LYS A 44 -5.28 15.61 -6.18
C LYS A 44 -4.88 14.93 -4.86
N ILE A 45 -3.59 14.70 -4.64
CA ILE A 45 -3.08 14.16 -3.38
C ILE A 45 -3.18 15.22 -2.28
N ASN A 46 -2.82 16.47 -2.54
CA ASN A 46 -2.95 17.57 -1.59
C ASN A 46 -4.40 17.85 -1.25
N ASP A 47 -5.34 17.80 -2.20
CA ASP A 47 -6.77 17.99 -1.95
C ASP A 47 -7.33 16.86 -1.08
N ASN A 48 -6.90 15.61 -1.31
CA ASN A 48 -7.24 14.47 -0.46
C ASN A 48 -6.57 14.53 0.92
N LEU A 49 -5.32 14.99 1.01
CA LEU A 49 -4.60 15.17 2.27
C LEU A 49 -5.15 16.34 3.08
N ASP A 50 -5.59 17.42 2.42
CA ASP A 50 -6.22 18.58 3.05
C ASP A 50 -7.63 18.23 3.52
N TYR A 51 -8.38 17.45 2.73
CA TYR A 51 -9.63 16.82 3.17
C TYR A 51 -9.42 15.93 4.40
N LEU A 52 -8.45 15.01 4.36
CA LEU A 52 -8.15 14.13 5.49
C LEU A 52 -7.66 14.95 6.69
N ALA A 53 -6.82 15.98 6.51
CA ALA A 53 -6.35 16.85 7.59
C ALA A 53 -7.50 17.63 8.24
N ARG A 54 -8.48 18.11 7.45
CA ARG A 54 -9.70 18.75 7.97
C ARG A 54 -10.60 17.76 8.71
N PHE A 55 -10.78 16.56 8.17
CA PHE A 55 -11.52 15.47 8.80
C PHE A 55 -10.87 15.04 10.14
N TRP A 56 -9.55 14.84 10.15
CA TRP A 56 -8.75 14.52 11.34
C TRP A 56 -8.69 15.67 12.35
N GLY A 57 -8.63 16.91 11.88
CA GLY A 57 -8.68 18.12 12.70
C GLY A 57 -10.02 18.26 13.41
N TRP A 58 -11.13 17.98 12.73
CA TRP A 58 -12.47 17.93 13.33
C TRP A 58 -12.63 16.77 14.31
N MET A 59 -12.18 15.56 13.94
CA MET A 59 -12.15 14.39 14.83
C MET A 59 -11.44 14.72 16.15
N SER A 60 -10.28 15.38 16.07
CA SER A 60 -9.49 15.81 17.22
C SER A 60 -10.15 16.95 18.02
N ALA A 61 -10.87 17.87 17.37
CA ALA A 61 -11.60 18.96 18.03
C ALA A 61 -12.87 18.48 18.74
N ARG A 62 -13.53 17.45 18.17
CA ARG A 62 -14.69 16.76 18.75
C ARG A 62 -14.30 15.95 19.98
N GLU A 63 -13.16 15.26 19.96
CA GLU A 63 -12.59 14.57 21.13
C GLU A 63 -12.34 15.52 22.32
N ARG A 64 -12.07 16.81 22.04
CA ARG A 64 -11.86 17.84 23.06
C ARG A 64 -13.15 18.56 23.51
N GLY A 65 -14.31 18.22 22.95
CA GLY A 65 -15.59 18.86 23.28
C GLY A 65 -15.71 20.31 22.81
N ASP A 66 -14.84 20.77 21.91
CA ASP A 66 -14.60 22.20 21.68
C ASP A 66 -15.21 22.70 20.36
N LEU A 67 -16.54 22.56 20.25
CA LEU A 67 -17.32 22.85 19.03
C LEU A 67 -17.24 24.31 18.56
N ARG A 68 -16.82 25.25 19.42
CA ARG A 68 -16.66 26.67 19.04
C ARG A 68 -15.37 26.93 18.26
N ASN A 69 -14.32 26.14 18.49
CA ASN A 69 -13.05 26.27 17.76
C ASN A 69 -13.10 25.60 16.37
N ALA A 70 -13.91 24.56 16.20
CA ALA A 70 -14.14 23.92 14.90
C ALA A 70 -14.72 24.87 13.83
N ARG A 71 -15.47 25.91 14.24
CA ARG A 71 -16.01 26.95 13.35
C ARG A 71 -15.01 28.06 13.00
N ARG A 72 -13.92 28.22 13.75
CA ARG A 72 -12.91 29.27 13.51
C ARG A 72 -11.79 28.81 12.57
N THR A 73 -11.51 27.51 12.53
CA THR A 73 -10.50 26.92 11.64
C THR A 73 -10.94 26.79 10.17
N SER A 74 -12.21 27.07 9.85
CA SER A 74 -12.79 26.97 8.51
C SER A 74 -12.92 28.30 7.75
N ALA A 75 -12.50 29.42 8.34
CA ALA A 75 -12.57 30.73 7.70
C ALA A 75 -11.21 31.10 7.05
N MET A 76 -11.18 31.24 5.72
CA MET A 76 -10.07 31.87 5.00
C MET A 76 -9.96 33.37 5.37
N PRO A 77 -8.75 33.95 5.41
CA PRO A 77 -8.60 35.41 5.47
C PRO A 77 -9.01 36.00 4.12
N GLY A 78 -10.12 36.74 4.09
CA GLY A 78 -10.55 37.48 2.91
C GLY A 78 -9.64 38.67 2.64
N ASN A 79 -9.16 38.79 1.40
CA ASN A 79 -8.49 39.99 0.89
C ASN A 79 -9.46 41.17 0.96
N GLY A 80 -9.15 42.14 1.84
CA GLY A 80 -9.87 43.40 1.94
C GLY A 80 -9.51 44.33 0.79
N LEU A 81 -10.50 44.69 -0.02
CA LEU A 81 -10.48 45.92 -0.80
C LEU A 81 -11.58 46.84 -0.25
N ALA A 82 -11.14 48.02 0.13
CA ALA A 82 -11.95 49.07 0.73
C ALA A 82 -12.96 49.65 -0.27
N SER A 83 -14.19 49.87 0.17
CA SER A 83 -14.96 51.06 -0.21
C SER A 83 -16.04 51.30 0.83
N GLY A 84 -16.06 52.53 1.35
CA GLY A 84 -17.02 52.97 2.35
C GLY A 84 -18.35 53.41 1.75
N LYS A 85 -19.39 53.42 2.59
CA LYS A 85 -20.29 54.56 2.79
C LYS A 85 -21.24 54.25 3.94
N SER A 86 -21.31 55.20 4.85
CA SER A 86 -22.17 55.27 6.04
C SER A 86 -23.61 55.65 5.66
N GLY A 87 -24.59 55.09 6.38
CA GLY A 87 -25.99 55.48 6.34
C GLY A 87 -26.82 54.72 7.39
N PRO A 88 -27.86 55.33 8.00
CA PRO A 88 -28.13 55.17 9.43
C PRO A 88 -29.18 54.11 9.81
N SER A 89 -29.16 53.83 11.11
CA SER A 89 -29.96 52.89 11.89
C SER A 89 -31.48 53.03 11.76
N ASP A 90 -32.18 51.89 11.72
CA ASP A 90 -33.60 51.83 12.06
C ASP A 90 -33.90 50.70 13.05
N ARG A 91 -34.45 51.09 14.21
CA ARG A 91 -34.82 50.20 15.33
C ARG A 91 -36.23 49.66 15.11
N GLY A 92 -36.33 48.40 14.68
CA GLY A 92 -37.58 47.66 14.54
C GLY A 92 -37.93 46.77 15.75
N LYS A 93 -39.11 47.02 16.32
CA LYS A 93 -39.75 46.45 17.52
C LYS A 93 -39.76 44.90 17.63
N ILE A 94 -39.46 44.40 18.83
CA ILE A 94 -39.64 43.01 19.26
C ILE A 94 -41.13 42.74 19.57
N GLN A 95 -41.77 41.87 18.78
CA GLN A 95 -43.11 41.35 19.05
C GLN A 95 -43.04 40.11 19.95
N LYS A 96 -43.66 40.17 21.13
CA LYS A 96 -43.84 39.05 22.06
C LYS A 96 -44.79 38.00 21.47
N ARG A 97 -44.32 36.76 21.30
CA ARG A 97 -45.17 35.58 20.94
C ARG A 97 -45.80 34.94 22.20
N PRO A 98 -47.02 34.39 22.10
CA PRO A 98 -47.75 33.85 23.24
C PRO A 98 -47.30 32.44 23.62
N ARG A 99 -47.29 32.17 24.94
CA ARG A 99 -47.01 30.87 25.56
C ARG A 99 -48.09 29.85 25.18
N ARG A 100 -47.73 28.84 24.37
CA ARG A 100 -48.55 27.62 24.18
C ARG A 100 -48.42 26.70 25.39
N LYS A 101 -49.57 26.30 25.96
CA LYS A 101 -49.74 25.28 27.00
C LYS A 101 -49.20 23.93 26.47
N ARG A 102 -48.31 23.29 27.23
CA ARG A 102 -47.79 21.94 26.95
C ARG A 102 -48.71 20.90 27.58
N SER A 103 -49.28 20.04 26.73
CA SER A 103 -49.95 18.80 27.12
C SER A 103 -48.91 17.80 27.65
N GLY A 104 -49.28 17.11 28.73
CA GLY A 104 -48.44 16.12 29.42
C GLY A 104 -48.28 14.86 28.59
N VAL A 105 -47.16 14.76 27.87
CA VAL A 105 -46.66 13.48 27.33
C VAL A 105 -45.72 12.87 28.39
N SER A 106 -45.98 11.60 28.71
CA SER A 106 -45.32 10.80 29.74
C SER A 106 -43.79 10.99 29.79
N ARG A 107 -43.30 11.57 30.90
CA ARG A 107 -41.89 11.86 31.17
C ARG A 107 -40.97 10.62 31.09
N ARG A 108 -41.50 9.41 31.28
CA ARG A 108 -40.71 8.16 31.25
C ARG A 108 -40.24 7.76 29.85
N ARG A 109 -41.05 7.96 28.80
CA ARG A 109 -40.60 7.66 27.42
C ARG A 109 -39.58 8.69 26.91
N ILE A 110 -39.68 9.93 27.37
CA ILE A 110 -38.74 11.01 27.00
C ILE A 110 -37.41 10.84 27.74
N SER A 111 -37.38 10.32 28.97
CA SER A 111 -36.11 10.04 29.66
C SER A 111 -35.38 8.86 29.03
N GLN A 112 -36.06 7.74 28.73
CA GLN A 112 -35.44 6.60 28.04
C GLN A 112 -34.91 6.97 26.65
N ALA A 113 -35.66 7.74 25.87
CA ALA A 113 -35.19 8.22 24.56
C ALA A 113 -34.00 9.20 24.68
N ARG A 114 -33.93 10.00 25.76
CA ARG A 114 -32.81 10.92 26.03
C ARG A 114 -31.58 10.21 26.57
N ASP A 115 -31.75 9.14 27.34
CA ASP A 115 -30.65 8.33 27.86
C ASP A 115 -30.04 7.47 26.76
N GLN A 116 -30.86 6.93 25.84
CA GLN A 116 -30.38 6.30 24.60
C GLN A 116 -29.61 7.32 23.73
N GLN A 117 -30.15 8.54 23.54
CA GLN A 117 -29.46 9.62 22.82
C GLN A 117 -28.19 10.14 23.53
N ARG A 118 -28.08 10.00 24.85
CA ARG A 118 -26.86 10.35 25.59
C ARG A 118 -25.79 9.27 25.47
N HIS A 119 -26.17 7.99 25.47
CA HIS A 119 -25.24 6.89 25.19
C HIS A 119 -24.72 6.91 23.75
N ASP A 120 -25.55 7.26 22.77
CA ASP A 120 -25.11 7.45 21.37
C ASP A 120 -24.22 8.71 21.16
N ARG A 121 -24.19 9.64 22.13
CA ARG A 121 -23.31 10.83 22.07
C ARG A 121 -21.90 10.58 22.61
N THR A 122 -21.69 9.49 23.34
CA THR A 122 -20.39 9.11 23.90
C THR A 122 -19.61 8.11 23.06
N SER A 123 -20.20 7.54 22.01
CA SER A 123 -19.50 6.63 21.11
C SER A 123 -18.46 7.39 20.28
N HIS A 124 -17.21 6.91 20.33
CA HIS A 124 -16.13 7.41 19.48
C HIS A 124 -16.49 7.15 18.01
N PRO A 125 -16.07 7.99 17.06
CA PRO A 125 -16.36 7.74 15.64
C PRO A 125 -15.76 6.42 15.12
N GLU A 126 -14.76 5.86 15.81
CA GLU A 126 -14.24 4.51 15.59
C GLU A 126 -15.25 3.38 15.89
N ASP A 127 -16.34 3.68 16.61
CA ASP A 127 -17.37 2.71 17.01
C ASP A 127 -18.40 2.43 15.91
N PHE A 128 -18.40 3.21 14.82
CA PHE A 128 -19.31 3.03 13.68
C PHE A 128 -18.59 2.39 12.49
N PRO A 129 -19.22 1.49 11.74
CA PRO A 129 -18.58 0.89 10.58
C PRO A 129 -18.52 1.89 9.41
N ASP A 130 -17.49 1.79 8.58
CA ASP A 130 -17.30 2.73 7.47
C ASP A 130 -18.27 2.43 6.32
N LEU A 131 -18.88 3.48 5.77
CA LEU A 131 -19.69 3.40 4.56
C LEU A 131 -18.85 3.32 3.29
N ASP A 132 -17.56 3.68 3.37
CA ASP A 132 -16.68 3.69 2.22
C ASP A 132 -15.93 2.36 2.04
N PHE A 133 -16.47 1.48 1.18
CA PHE A 133 -15.73 0.28 0.74
C PHE A 133 -14.77 0.56 -0.42
N HIS A 134 -14.52 1.84 -0.74
CA HIS A 134 -13.51 2.29 -1.71
C HIS A 134 -12.14 2.55 -1.07
N GLN A 135 -12.11 3.02 0.19
CA GLN A 135 -10.95 3.55 0.94
C GLN A 135 -9.63 3.55 0.15
N SER A 136 -9.45 4.61 -0.65
CA SER A 136 -8.29 4.89 -1.52
C SER A 136 -7.74 3.67 -2.26
N PHE A 137 -8.61 2.94 -2.97
CA PHE A 137 -8.26 1.75 -3.74
C PHE A 137 -7.62 0.63 -2.91
N GLY A 138 -7.95 0.58 -1.62
CA GLY A 138 -7.47 -0.42 -0.67
C GLY A 138 -6.20 -0.03 0.09
N SER A 139 -5.82 1.25 0.07
CA SER A 139 -4.60 1.73 0.74
C SER A 139 -4.78 1.90 2.25
N PHE A 140 -6.01 2.00 2.73
CA PHE A 140 -6.34 2.12 4.14
C PHE A 140 -7.05 0.83 4.59
N LEU A 141 -6.58 0.27 5.71
CA LEU A 141 -7.14 -0.92 6.34
C LEU A 141 -7.72 -0.64 7.71
N THR A 142 -7.56 0.55 8.25
CA THR A 142 -8.10 0.90 9.56
C THR A 142 -8.24 2.40 9.65
N ARG A 143 -9.19 2.84 10.48
CA ARG A 143 -9.29 4.26 10.86
C ARG A 143 -8.38 4.61 12.01
N LYS A 144 -7.76 3.64 12.68
CA LYS A 144 -6.78 3.90 13.74
C LYS A 144 -5.55 4.57 13.15
N ASN A 145 -5.03 5.58 13.84
CA ASN A 145 -3.79 6.23 13.43
C ASN A 145 -2.58 5.30 13.74
N PRO A 146 -1.84 4.82 12.72
CA PRO A 146 -0.70 3.90 12.91
C PRO A 146 0.48 4.55 13.64
N ILE A 147 0.49 5.88 13.78
CA ILE A 147 1.53 6.67 14.43
C ILE A 147 1.19 6.99 15.89
N ASN A 148 0.03 6.56 16.38
CA ASN A 148 -0.38 6.84 17.75
C ASN A 148 0.58 6.18 18.76
N LYS A 149 0.87 6.89 19.86
CA LYS A 149 1.69 6.38 20.99
C LYS A 149 1.15 5.08 21.61
N THR A 150 -0.13 4.79 21.43
CA THR A 150 -0.77 3.54 21.88
C THR A 150 -0.50 2.36 20.94
N VAL A 151 -0.05 2.63 19.70
CA VAL A 151 0.44 1.61 18.77
C VAL A 151 1.87 1.26 19.15
N ASP A 152 2.76 2.24 19.12
CA ASP A 152 4.17 2.07 19.46
C ASP A 152 4.79 3.41 19.89
N ARG A 153 5.50 3.42 21.03
CA ARG A 153 6.13 4.64 21.57
C ARG A 153 7.32 5.12 20.73
N LYS A 154 8.09 4.20 20.13
CA LYS A 154 9.26 4.50 19.29
C LYS A 154 8.79 5.18 18.00
N ILE A 155 7.75 4.64 17.34
CA ILE A 155 7.14 5.26 16.16
C ILE A 155 6.64 6.68 16.45
N ALA A 156 5.87 6.85 17.52
CA ALA A 156 5.35 8.17 17.91
C ALA A 156 6.49 9.17 18.26
N GLY A 157 7.58 8.67 18.85
CA GLY A 157 8.81 9.43 19.09
C GLY A 157 9.41 9.95 17.79
N TYR A 158 9.64 9.05 16.82
CA TYR A 158 10.19 9.45 15.52
C TYR A 158 9.29 10.39 14.74
N TRP A 159 7.98 10.19 14.78
CA TRP A 159 7.04 11.12 14.13
C TRP A 159 7.09 12.52 14.73
N ARG A 160 7.22 12.63 16.07
CA ARG A 160 7.39 13.93 16.73
C ARG A 160 8.71 14.58 16.31
N MET A 161 9.79 13.82 16.28
CA MET A 161 11.11 14.31 15.85
C MET A 161 11.09 14.77 14.38
N LEU A 162 10.44 14.03 13.48
CA LEU A 162 10.20 14.42 12.09
C LEU A 162 9.51 15.79 11.97
N SER A 163 8.54 16.04 12.85
CA SER A 163 7.76 17.28 12.85
C SER A 163 8.56 18.48 13.41
N GLN A 164 9.54 18.21 14.29
CA GLN A 164 10.33 19.24 14.96
C GLN A 164 11.66 19.53 14.26
N THR A 165 12.30 18.53 13.69
CA THR A 165 13.66 18.63 13.12
C THR A 165 13.81 17.74 11.89
N PRO A 166 13.32 18.19 10.72
CA PRO A 166 13.38 17.41 9.48
C PRO A 166 14.79 17.02 9.03
N SER A 167 15.83 17.74 9.43
CA SER A 167 17.23 17.43 9.10
C SER A 167 17.75 16.18 9.82
N LEU A 168 17.27 15.90 11.05
CA LEU A 168 17.68 14.73 11.81
C LEU A 168 17.16 13.42 11.19
N VAL A 169 16.15 13.54 10.32
CA VAL A 169 15.44 12.43 9.70
C VAL A 169 16.34 11.62 8.78
N GLN A 170 17.26 12.26 8.07
CA GLN A 170 18.19 11.53 7.20
C GLN A 170 19.02 10.53 8.02
N TYR A 171 19.46 10.94 9.21
CA TYR A 171 20.20 10.08 10.14
C TYR A 171 19.32 8.96 10.73
N LEU A 172 18.04 9.25 11.01
CA LEU A 172 17.11 8.27 11.56
C LEU A 172 16.51 7.32 10.52
N THR A 173 16.59 7.65 9.23
CA THR A 173 15.96 6.84 8.16
C THR A 173 16.52 5.42 8.16
N PHE A 174 17.79 5.23 8.52
CA PHE A 174 18.40 3.90 8.65
C PHE A 174 17.71 3.05 9.73
N ASP A 175 17.62 3.53 10.97
CA ASP A 175 16.97 2.78 12.07
C ASP A 175 15.45 2.59 11.83
N ILE A 176 14.79 3.58 11.22
CA ILE A 176 13.38 3.45 10.81
C ILE A 176 13.24 2.34 9.77
N ARG A 177 14.13 2.30 8.75
CA ARG A 177 14.15 1.28 7.70
C ARG A 177 14.39 -0.10 8.28
N GLU A 178 15.38 -0.27 9.16
CA GLU A 178 15.69 -1.54 9.81
C GLU A 178 14.51 -2.02 10.69
N SER A 179 13.93 -1.12 11.48
CA SER A 179 12.76 -1.41 12.32
C SER A 179 11.55 -1.83 11.48
N TYR A 180 11.31 -1.14 10.36
CA TYR A 180 10.28 -1.49 9.38
C TYR A 180 10.52 -2.88 8.76
N GLN A 181 11.74 -3.16 8.28
CA GLN A 181 12.09 -4.47 7.69
C GLN A 181 11.92 -5.60 8.68
N LYS A 182 12.33 -5.41 9.94
CA LYS A 182 12.14 -6.38 11.01
C LYS A 182 10.65 -6.64 11.28
N ALA A 183 9.82 -5.59 11.27
CA ALA A 183 8.37 -5.74 11.39
C ALA A 183 7.76 -6.47 10.18
N PHE A 184 8.20 -6.12 8.97
CA PHE A 184 7.77 -6.75 7.72
C PHE A 184 8.10 -8.24 7.72
N ARG A 185 9.35 -8.62 8.00
CA ARG A 185 9.79 -10.03 8.08
C ARG A 185 9.00 -10.81 9.11
N ARG A 186 8.76 -10.23 10.28
CA ARG A 186 7.98 -10.87 11.35
C ARG A 186 6.52 -11.11 10.97
N TYR A 187 5.92 -10.23 10.16
CA TYR A 187 4.52 -10.34 9.80
C TYR A 187 4.30 -11.20 8.55
N PHE A 188 5.10 -10.97 7.50
CA PHE A 188 4.95 -11.60 6.19
C PHE A 188 5.88 -12.80 5.96
N THR A 189 6.81 -13.09 6.85
CA THR A 189 7.86 -14.13 6.67
C THR A 189 8.68 -13.98 5.38
N ALA A 190 8.79 -12.76 4.85
CA ALA A 190 9.53 -12.41 3.64
C ALA A 190 10.45 -11.21 3.89
N GLU A 191 11.47 -11.02 3.05
CA GLU A 191 12.44 -9.92 3.18
C GLU A 191 12.14 -8.82 2.18
N VAL A 192 12.02 -7.56 2.62
CA VAL A 192 11.92 -6.45 1.65
C VAL A 192 13.24 -6.37 0.89
N ILE A 193 13.20 -6.46 -0.43
CA ILE A 193 14.39 -6.29 -1.27
C ILE A 193 14.41 -4.93 -1.94
N SER A 194 13.26 -4.36 -2.30
CA SER A 194 13.22 -3.02 -2.87
C SER A 194 11.91 -2.31 -2.60
N VAL A 195 11.97 -0.98 -2.55
CA VAL A 195 10.84 -0.07 -2.40
C VAL A 195 10.78 0.88 -3.58
N HIS A 196 9.58 1.11 -4.08
CA HIS A 196 9.31 1.88 -5.30
C HIS A 196 8.17 2.86 -5.06
N GLY A 197 8.10 3.91 -5.89
CA GLY A 197 6.97 4.84 -5.88
C GLY A 197 5.65 4.11 -6.15
N HIS A 198 5.68 3.10 -7.03
CA HIS A 198 4.54 2.25 -7.31
C HIS A 198 4.95 0.82 -7.67
N VAL A 199 4.04 -0.13 -7.45
CA VAL A 199 4.34 -1.56 -7.59
C VAL A 199 4.71 -1.99 -9.02
N SER A 200 4.19 -1.32 -10.05
CA SER A 200 4.51 -1.68 -11.45
C SER A 200 5.94 -1.32 -11.85
N ASP A 201 6.57 -0.34 -11.18
CA ASP A 201 7.97 -0.01 -11.44
C ASP A 201 8.87 -1.21 -11.13
N ALA A 202 8.47 -1.98 -10.11
CA ALA A 202 9.10 -3.22 -9.68
C ALA A 202 8.98 -4.37 -10.70
N THR A 203 8.13 -4.24 -11.71
CA THR A 203 7.90 -5.28 -12.73
C THR A 203 8.71 -5.09 -14.01
N ASN A 204 9.59 -4.09 -14.02
CA ASN A 204 10.50 -3.87 -15.13
C ASN A 204 11.43 -5.11 -15.32
N PRO A 205 11.49 -5.72 -16.52
CA PRO A 205 12.26 -6.94 -16.72
C PRO A 205 13.77 -6.74 -16.51
N SER A 206 14.31 -5.57 -16.86
CA SER A 206 15.72 -5.25 -16.64
C SER A 206 16.03 -5.11 -15.14
N LEU A 207 15.15 -4.48 -14.37
CA LEU A 207 15.30 -4.38 -12.91
C LEU A 207 15.28 -5.78 -12.26
N LEU A 208 14.30 -6.61 -12.63
CA LEU A 208 14.21 -7.98 -12.14
C LEU A 208 15.44 -8.79 -12.54
N MET A 209 15.94 -8.61 -13.76
CA MET A 209 17.14 -9.28 -14.22
C MET A 209 18.37 -8.89 -13.41
N SER A 210 18.59 -7.58 -13.22
CA SER A 210 19.68 -7.08 -12.39
C SER A 210 19.59 -7.60 -10.96
N LEU A 211 18.38 -7.73 -10.40
CA LEU A 211 18.19 -8.33 -9.08
C LEU A 211 18.62 -9.80 -9.05
N LEU A 212 18.22 -10.59 -10.05
CA LEU A 212 18.59 -11.99 -10.11
C LEU A 212 20.10 -12.17 -10.28
N LEU A 213 20.73 -11.37 -11.14
CA LEU A 213 22.18 -11.37 -11.31
C LEU A 213 22.90 -11.00 -10.01
N HIS A 214 22.42 -9.98 -9.28
CA HIS A 214 22.95 -9.62 -7.96
C HIS A 214 22.83 -10.77 -6.95
N LEU A 215 21.69 -11.45 -6.91
CA LEU A 215 21.51 -12.59 -6.00
C LEU A 215 22.40 -13.78 -6.38
N MET A 216 22.63 -14.01 -7.67
CA MET A 216 23.56 -15.05 -8.14
C MET A 216 25.02 -14.69 -7.82
N ASP A 217 25.39 -13.42 -7.99
CA ASP A 217 26.72 -12.91 -7.63
C ASP A 217 26.99 -13.09 -6.13
N VAL A 218 26.04 -12.69 -5.28
CA VAL A 218 26.12 -12.90 -3.82
C VAL A 218 26.15 -14.38 -3.44
N ALA A 219 25.49 -15.26 -4.21
CA ALA A 219 25.51 -16.69 -3.96
C ALA A 219 26.85 -17.35 -4.30
N ASN A 220 27.57 -16.79 -5.29
CA ASN A 220 28.83 -17.33 -5.80
C ASN A 220 30.07 -16.62 -5.23
N GLY A 221 29.90 -15.45 -4.61
CA GLY A 221 30.98 -14.68 -4.02
C GLY A 221 31.63 -15.39 -2.83
N PRO A 222 32.92 -15.12 -2.54
CA PRO A 222 33.58 -15.60 -1.34
C PRO A 222 32.78 -15.13 -0.11
N GLU A 223 32.56 -16.01 0.87
CA GLU A 223 31.82 -15.66 2.09
C GLU A 223 32.44 -14.45 2.82
N ASP A 224 33.75 -14.22 2.64
CA ASP A 224 34.53 -13.14 3.28
C ASP A 224 34.25 -11.73 2.72
N ASP A 225 33.72 -11.59 1.50
CA ASP A 225 33.57 -10.28 0.84
C ASP A 225 32.38 -9.47 1.38
N LEU A 226 31.42 -10.11 2.05
CA LEU A 226 30.26 -9.42 2.63
C LEU A 226 30.50 -8.91 4.05
N GLU A 227 31.48 -9.45 4.77
CA GLU A 227 31.81 -9.03 6.14
C GLU A 227 32.77 -7.82 6.18
N SER A 228 33.47 -7.52 5.09
CA SER A 228 34.48 -6.45 5.02
C SER A 228 33.92 -5.05 4.72
N SER A 229 32.59 -4.89 4.61
CA SER A 229 31.97 -3.56 4.57
C SER A 229 31.95 -2.94 5.98
N PRO A 230 32.45 -1.70 6.18
CA PRO A 230 32.71 -1.19 7.51
C PRO A 230 31.40 -1.02 8.29
N ALA A 231 31.20 -1.87 9.29
CA ALA A 231 30.30 -1.58 10.39
C ALA A 231 30.81 -0.29 11.03
N SER A 232 30.00 0.76 10.91
CA SER A 232 30.27 2.10 11.44
C SER A 232 30.74 2.07 12.89
N ASP A 233 31.99 2.44 13.12
CA ASP A 233 32.51 2.89 14.41
C ASP A 233 31.69 4.09 14.89
N SER A 234 30.82 3.87 15.87
CA SER A 234 30.05 4.92 16.53
C SER A 234 29.78 4.51 17.97
N ALA A 235 30.84 4.39 18.75
CA ALA A 235 30.78 4.38 20.21
C ALA A 235 31.97 5.16 20.77
N SER A 236 31.86 6.49 20.74
CA SER A 236 32.71 7.37 21.57
C SER A 236 31.88 7.79 22.79
N SER A 237 32.03 7.06 23.89
CA SER A 237 31.66 7.56 25.22
C SER A 237 32.75 8.53 25.69
N PRO A 238 32.40 9.68 26.32
CA PRO A 238 33.40 10.55 26.88
C PRO A 238 33.92 10.00 28.21
N ALA A 239 35.22 10.13 28.38
CA ALA A 239 36.01 9.74 29.53
C ALA A 239 35.64 10.52 30.80
N SER A 240 35.75 9.85 31.94
CA SER A 240 35.88 10.45 33.27
C SER A 240 37.27 10.13 33.82
N ASP A 241 38.07 11.19 33.92
CA ASP A 241 39.07 11.55 34.92
C ASP A 241 39.90 10.48 35.65
N ALA A 242 41.20 10.58 35.36
CA ALA A 242 42.30 10.86 36.31
C ALA A 242 42.59 9.90 37.48
N ALA A 243 43.79 9.31 37.38
CA ALA A 243 44.92 9.50 38.30
C ALA A 243 45.49 8.24 38.97
N SER A 244 46.81 8.12 38.80
CA SER A 244 47.82 7.57 39.72
C SER A 244 48.45 6.21 39.38
N SER A 245 49.70 6.33 38.97
CA SER A 245 50.83 5.41 38.71
C SER A 245 51.22 4.49 39.90
N PRO A 246 52.39 3.80 39.91
CA PRO A 246 53.04 2.93 38.91
C PRO A 246 53.60 1.60 39.52
N VAL A 247 54.43 0.91 38.71
CA VAL A 247 55.57 0.01 39.07
C VAL A 247 55.29 -1.50 39.05
N SER A 248 55.89 -2.20 38.08
CA SER A 248 56.97 -3.20 38.28
C SER A 248 57.14 -4.11 37.05
N ASP A 249 58.22 -3.87 36.31
CA ASP A 249 59.28 -4.82 35.98
C ASP A 249 59.00 -6.22 35.38
N ALA A 250 59.64 -6.39 34.22
CA ALA A 250 60.67 -7.39 33.93
C ALA A 250 60.32 -8.69 33.18
N ALA A 251 61.09 -8.82 32.10
CA ALA A 251 61.84 -9.99 31.64
C ALA A 251 61.11 -11.06 30.83
N GLY A 252 61.75 -11.43 29.71
CA GLY A 252 61.48 -12.69 29.02
C GLY A 252 61.85 -12.68 27.55
N SER A 253 63.15 -12.72 27.26
CA SER A 253 63.78 -12.78 25.93
C SER A 253 63.53 -14.08 25.14
N SER A 254 64.05 -14.06 23.90
CA SER A 254 64.40 -15.14 22.95
C SER A 254 63.33 -15.44 21.88
N ALA A 255 63.51 -15.17 20.58
CA ALA A 255 64.62 -15.37 19.62
C ALA A 255 64.80 -16.82 19.11
N GLY A 256 64.67 -16.97 17.79
CA GLY A 256 65.06 -18.12 16.98
C GLY A 256 63.88 -19.02 16.60
N ASP A 257 63.80 -19.62 15.42
CA ASP A 257 64.51 -19.48 14.16
C ASP A 257 63.66 -20.21 13.11
N SER A 258 63.90 -19.86 11.86
CA SER A 258 63.42 -20.43 10.61
C SER A 258 63.39 -21.97 10.59
N THR A 259 62.40 -22.57 9.91
CA THR A 259 62.61 -23.70 8.97
C THR A 259 61.34 -24.12 8.23
N SER A 260 61.49 -24.18 6.90
CA SER A 260 60.90 -25.12 5.93
C SER A 260 59.39 -25.42 5.93
N SER A 261 58.79 -25.06 4.80
CA SER A 261 57.56 -25.64 4.25
C SER A 261 57.54 -27.17 4.26
N PRO A 262 56.33 -27.74 4.24
CA PRO A 262 56.02 -28.73 3.20
C PRO A 262 54.80 -28.29 2.38
N ARG A 263 54.99 -28.41 1.07
CA ARG A 263 53.92 -28.52 0.07
C ARG A 263 52.87 -29.49 0.59
N SER A 264 51.65 -29.00 0.75
CA SER A 264 50.46 -29.83 0.89
C SER A 264 49.62 -29.57 -0.34
N ASP A 265 49.36 -30.67 -1.03
CA ASP A 265 48.80 -30.72 -2.36
C ASP A 265 47.48 -29.97 -2.49
N SER A 266 47.38 -29.36 -3.67
CA SER A 266 46.20 -28.76 -4.24
C SER A 266 45.06 -29.77 -4.31
N ALA A 267 44.34 -29.96 -3.20
CA ALA A 267 42.95 -30.34 -3.26
C ALA A 267 42.23 -29.14 -3.88
N SER A 268 42.03 -29.21 -5.20
CA SER A 268 40.96 -28.52 -5.88
C SER A 268 39.70 -28.70 -5.03
N SER A 269 39.41 -27.67 -4.23
CA SER A 269 38.09 -27.43 -3.71
C SER A 269 37.17 -27.55 -4.92
N SER A 270 36.44 -28.65 -4.99
CA SER A 270 35.25 -28.74 -5.81
C SER A 270 34.27 -27.74 -5.21
N LEU A 271 34.51 -26.46 -5.51
CA LEU A 271 33.51 -25.42 -5.44
C LEU A 271 32.28 -26.03 -6.06
N MET A 272 31.22 -26.12 -5.25
CA MET A 272 29.95 -26.62 -5.73
C MET A 272 29.57 -25.72 -6.91
N ASP A 273 29.71 -26.23 -8.13
CA ASP A 273 29.01 -25.71 -9.29
C ASP A 273 27.53 -25.82 -8.93
N VAL A 274 27.01 -24.77 -8.31
CA VAL A 274 25.58 -24.57 -8.22
C VAL A 274 25.20 -24.20 -9.64
N ASP A 275 24.99 -25.25 -10.45
CA ASP A 275 24.55 -25.18 -11.84
C ASP A 275 23.09 -24.71 -11.82
N VAL A 276 22.88 -23.46 -11.42
CA VAL A 276 21.57 -22.84 -11.41
C VAL A 276 21.37 -22.27 -12.80
N ASP A 277 20.80 -23.10 -13.68
CA ASP A 277 20.20 -22.73 -14.97
C ASP A 277 19.01 -21.73 -14.81
N LEU A 278 19.12 -20.77 -13.88
CA LEU A 278 18.11 -19.75 -13.66
C LEU A 278 18.01 -18.83 -14.88
N LEU A 279 19.14 -18.52 -15.51
CA LEU A 279 19.26 -17.58 -16.60
C LEU A 279 20.05 -18.21 -17.75
N GLU A 280 19.45 -18.27 -18.94
CA GLU A 280 20.12 -18.62 -20.19
C GLU A 280 20.60 -17.33 -20.89
N ASN A 281 21.56 -17.40 -21.82
CA ASN A 281 22.06 -16.23 -22.55
C ASN A 281 20.94 -15.41 -23.23
N ALA A 282 19.96 -16.10 -23.83
CA ALA A 282 18.79 -15.47 -24.43
C ALA A 282 17.94 -14.68 -23.42
N ASN A 283 17.95 -15.07 -22.14
CA ASN A 283 17.29 -14.32 -21.08
C ASN A 283 18.02 -13.01 -20.77
N MET A 284 19.36 -13.00 -20.83
CA MET A 284 20.20 -11.85 -20.49
C MET A 284 20.14 -10.74 -21.53
N GLU A 285 20.15 -11.08 -22.81
CA GLU A 285 20.18 -10.08 -23.89
C GLU A 285 18.86 -9.32 -24.05
N ASN A 286 17.72 -9.98 -23.81
CA ASN A 286 16.40 -9.39 -23.97
C ASN A 286 15.43 -9.93 -22.91
N PRO A 287 15.56 -9.49 -21.63
CA PRO A 287 14.75 -10.02 -20.55
C PRO A 287 13.26 -9.69 -20.77
N ARG A 288 12.42 -10.72 -20.70
CA ARG A 288 10.96 -10.59 -20.79
C ARG A 288 10.30 -11.13 -19.53
N ILE A 289 9.04 -10.77 -19.34
CA ILE A 289 8.21 -11.39 -18.31
C ILE A 289 7.02 -12.11 -18.93
N ALA A 290 6.62 -13.19 -18.28
CA ALA A 290 5.34 -13.81 -18.49
C ALA A 290 4.32 -13.29 -17.47
N LEU A 291 3.06 -13.20 -17.89
CA LEU A 291 1.94 -12.78 -17.05
C LEU A 291 0.82 -13.81 -17.14
N ALA A 292 0.20 -14.13 -16.01
CA ALA A 292 -1.06 -14.86 -16.03
C ALA A 292 -2.14 -14.08 -16.79
N GLN A 293 -2.96 -14.79 -17.57
CA GLN A 293 -4.01 -14.18 -18.37
C GLN A 293 -5.06 -13.49 -17.50
N GLY A 294 -5.39 -12.25 -17.87
CA GLY A 294 -6.45 -11.47 -17.23
C GLY A 294 -6.03 -10.83 -15.91
N GLY A 295 -4.73 -10.90 -15.59
CA GLY A 295 -4.16 -10.15 -14.48
C GLY A 295 -4.43 -8.66 -14.64
N TYR A 296 -4.37 -7.93 -13.54
CA TYR A 296 -4.53 -6.49 -13.54
C TYR A 296 -3.44 -5.86 -14.38
N GLY A 297 -3.82 -5.25 -15.50
CA GLY A 297 -2.88 -4.42 -16.21
C GLY A 297 -2.71 -3.10 -15.49
N ALA A 298 -1.53 -2.93 -14.88
CA ALA A 298 -1.13 -1.67 -14.27
C ALA A 298 -1.24 -0.50 -15.25
N VAL A 299 -1.16 0.73 -14.75
CA VAL A 299 -1.24 1.91 -15.63
C VAL A 299 0.05 2.08 -16.46
N PHE A 300 1.14 1.48 -16.03
CA PHE A 300 2.47 1.57 -16.63
C PHE A 300 3.24 0.26 -16.47
N GLY A 301 4.43 0.21 -17.04
CA GLY A 301 5.25 -1.00 -17.03
C GLY A 301 4.79 -2.03 -18.06
N PRO A 302 5.42 -3.21 -18.08
CA PRO A 302 4.99 -4.31 -18.95
C PRO A 302 3.58 -4.83 -18.62
N MET A 303 3.10 -4.63 -17.39
CA MET A 303 1.73 -5.03 -17.03
C MET A 303 0.67 -4.19 -17.74
N ALA A 304 0.98 -2.95 -18.16
CA ALA A 304 0.02 -2.09 -18.86
C ALA A 304 -0.45 -2.64 -20.21
N TYR A 305 0.31 -3.56 -20.83
CA TYR A 305 -0.13 -4.30 -22.01
C TYR A 305 -1.43 -5.10 -21.78
N GLN A 306 -1.71 -5.51 -20.54
CA GLN A 306 -2.95 -6.21 -20.17
C GLN A 306 -4.04 -5.27 -19.64
N SER A 307 -3.83 -3.95 -19.63
CA SER A 307 -4.78 -3.06 -18.97
C SER A 307 -6.14 -3.09 -19.66
N VAL A 308 -7.17 -3.22 -18.84
CA VAL A 308 -8.56 -3.07 -19.27
C VAL A 308 -8.90 -1.62 -19.57
N LEU A 309 -8.07 -0.68 -19.08
CA LEU A 309 -8.21 0.75 -19.30
C LEU A 309 -7.50 1.11 -20.62
N PRO A 310 -8.23 1.53 -21.67
CA PRO A 310 -7.63 1.77 -22.98
C PRO A 310 -6.49 2.79 -22.94
N TYR A 311 -6.59 3.82 -22.10
CA TYR A 311 -5.58 4.88 -21.97
C TYR A 311 -4.28 4.42 -21.30
N ALA A 312 -4.27 3.28 -20.60
CA ALA A 312 -3.07 2.74 -19.97
C ALA A 312 -2.20 1.94 -20.94
N ARG A 313 -2.78 1.31 -21.98
CA ARG A 313 -2.01 0.50 -22.93
C ARG A 313 -0.93 1.29 -23.69
N PRO A 314 -1.16 2.54 -24.11
CA PRO A 314 -0.11 3.38 -24.70
C PRO A 314 1.05 3.71 -23.74
N LEU A 315 0.84 3.58 -22.42
CA LEU A 315 1.86 3.81 -21.39
C LEU A 315 2.66 2.53 -21.06
N ALA A 316 2.35 1.42 -21.73
CA ALA A 316 3.14 0.20 -21.62
C ALA A 316 4.56 0.43 -22.16
N ASN A 317 5.55 -0.06 -21.41
CA ASN A 317 6.95 0.04 -21.78
C ASN A 317 7.65 -1.31 -21.63
N GLY A 318 8.82 -1.43 -22.26
CA GLY A 318 9.57 -2.68 -22.34
C GLY A 318 8.94 -3.69 -23.30
N PRO A 319 9.48 -4.93 -23.35
CA PRO A 319 8.96 -5.97 -24.22
C PRO A 319 7.53 -6.39 -23.86
N LYS A 320 6.72 -6.69 -24.87
CA LYS A 320 5.37 -7.24 -24.67
C LYS A 320 5.46 -8.56 -23.89
N PRO A 321 4.70 -8.72 -22.79
CA PRO A 321 4.77 -9.91 -21.96
C PRO A 321 4.21 -11.14 -22.65
N PHE A 322 4.75 -12.32 -22.30
CA PHE A 322 4.18 -13.60 -22.69
C PHE A 322 2.94 -13.91 -21.84
N ILE A 323 1.84 -14.35 -22.44
CA ILE A 323 0.58 -14.56 -21.71
C ILE A 323 0.38 -16.05 -21.41
N ILE A 324 0.26 -16.40 -20.13
CA ILE A 324 -0.01 -17.77 -19.69
C ILE A 324 -1.47 -17.93 -19.31
N LYS A 325 -2.17 -18.85 -19.98
CA LYS A 325 -3.56 -19.19 -19.71
C LYS A 325 -3.64 -20.15 -18.51
N THR A 326 -4.14 -19.67 -17.38
CA THR A 326 -4.22 -20.43 -16.12
C THR A 326 -5.47 -21.31 -16.00
N HIS A 327 -6.48 -21.10 -16.83
CA HIS A 327 -7.73 -21.88 -16.84
C HIS A 327 -7.58 -23.29 -17.43
N ALA A 328 -6.44 -23.60 -18.05
CA ALA A 328 -6.11 -24.93 -18.58
C ALA A 328 -4.87 -25.50 -17.87
N PRO A 329 -4.99 -26.03 -16.65
CA PRO A 329 -3.85 -26.40 -15.80
C PRO A 329 -2.87 -27.39 -16.47
N ASN A 330 -3.40 -28.33 -17.25
CA ASN A 330 -2.62 -29.30 -18.02
C ASN A 330 -1.71 -28.68 -19.10
N LYS A 331 -2.03 -27.46 -19.57
CA LYS A 331 -1.22 -26.72 -20.56
C LYS A 331 -0.28 -25.71 -19.93
N ILE A 332 -0.28 -25.54 -18.61
CA ILE A 332 0.57 -24.52 -17.95
C ILE A 332 2.05 -24.83 -18.15
N SER A 333 2.47 -26.09 -17.95
CA SER A 333 3.89 -26.45 -18.06
C SER A 333 4.46 -26.23 -19.47
N SER A 334 3.72 -26.56 -20.53
CA SER A 334 4.16 -26.31 -21.90
C SER A 334 4.20 -24.83 -22.25
N GLN A 335 3.28 -24.03 -21.72
CA GLN A 335 3.29 -22.56 -21.87
C GLN A 335 4.47 -21.93 -21.12
N VAL A 336 4.77 -22.35 -19.90
CA VAL A 336 5.93 -21.86 -19.13
C VAL A 336 7.24 -22.21 -19.83
N ARG A 337 7.39 -23.44 -20.33
CA ARG A 337 8.55 -23.84 -21.15
C ARG A 337 8.73 -22.93 -22.36
N LYS A 338 7.64 -22.67 -23.09
CA LYS A 338 7.67 -21.78 -24.26
C LYS A 338 8.04 -20.35 -23.85
N ALA A 339 7.49 -19.85 -22.76
CA ALA A 339 7.80 -18.51 -22.25
C ALA A 339 9.30 -18.38 -21.91
N LYS A 340 9.88 -19.38 -21.24
CA LYS A 340 11.31 -19.44 -20.90
C LYS A 340 12.19 -19.40 -22.17
N ALA A 341 11.87 -20.24 -23.16
CA ALA A 341 12.56 -20.26 -24.45
C ALA A 341 12.43 -18.94 -25.26
N GLU A 342 11.38 -18.15 -25.00
CA GLU A 342 11.19 -16.81 -25.58
C GLU A 342 11.89 -15.68 -24.80
N GLY A 343 12.76 -16.02 -23.84
CA GLY A 343 13.52 -15.05 -23.05
C GLY A 343 12.84 -14.59 -21.77
N CYS A 344 11.72 -15.21 -21.35
CA CYS A 344 11.09 -14.83 -20.09
C CYS A 344 11.93 -15.27 -18.88
N ILE A 345 12.16 -14.36 -17.93
CA ILE A 345 12.88 -14.63 -16.68
C ILE A 345 11.96 -14.87 -15.49
N ALA A 346 10.74 -14.33 -15.56
CA ALA A 346 9.77 -14.40 -14.47
C ALA A 346 8.35 -14.60 -14.98
N LEU A 347 7.49 -15.16 -14.13
CA LEU A 347 6.05 -15.25 -14.29
C LEU A 347 5.37 -14.51 -13.14
N ILE A 348 4.58 -13.48 -13.46
CA ILE A 348 3.78 -12.74 -12.48
C ILE A 348 2.34 -13.25 -12.48
N VAL A 349 1.83 -13.54 -11.28
CA VAL A 349 0.46 -14.00 -11.05
C VAL A 349 -0.19 -13.25 -9.89
N GLU A 350 -1.52 -13.14 -9.91
CA GLU A 350 -2.31 -12.67 -8.75
C GLU A 350 -3.07 -13.86 -8.17
N ILE A 351 -3.08 -14.01 -6.83
CA ILE A 351 -3.91 -15.03 -6.18
C ILE A 351 -5.40 -14.69 -6.36
N VAL A 352 -5.74 -13.41 -6.23
CA VAL A 352 -7.06 -12.86 -6.56
C VAL A 352 -6.86 -11.77 -7.60
N ARG A 353 -7.32 -12.01 -8.83
CA ARG A 353 -7.16 -11.06 -9.93
C ARG A 353 -7.88 -9.76 -9.63
N ALA A 354 -7.16 -8.64 -9.61
CA ALA A 354 -7.77 -7.37 -9.25
C ALA A 354 -8.77 -6.85 -10.30
N ALA A 355 -8.76 -7.40 -11.51
CA ALA A 355 -9.68 -7.03 -12.58
C ALA A 355 -11.12 -7.55 -12.36
N ASP A 356 -11.29 -8.78 -11.87
CA ASP A 356 -12.60 -9.45 -11.82
C ASP A 356 -12.84 -10.32 -10.58
N GLY A 357 -11.90 -10.34 -9.64
CA GLY A 357 -11.97 -11.11 -8.41
C GLY A 357 -11.88 -12.63 -8.59
N SER A 358 -11.50 -13.12 -9.78
CA SER A 358 -11.26 -14.54 -9.95
C SER A 358 -10.09 -14.98 -9.08
N VAL A 359 -10.28 -16.09 -8.37
CA VAL A 359 -9.30 -16.66 -7.45
C VAL A 359 -8.61 -17.81 -8.16
N ILE A 360 -7.28 -17.87 -8.09
CA ILE A 360 -6.55 -18.99 -8.64
C ILE A 360 -6.89 -20.26 -7.86
N SER A 361 -7.22 -21.36 -8.54
CA SER A 361 -7.48 -22.62 -7.85
C SER A 361 -6.18 -23.21 -7.28
N ASP A 362 -6.30 -24.03 -6.24
CA ASP A 362 -5.19 -24.79 -5.66
C ASP A 362 -4.52 -25.69 -6.72
N VAL A 363 -5.32 -26.28 -7.60
CA VAL A 363 -4.84 -27.09 -8.74
C VAL A 363 -4.01 -26.23 -9.71
N ALA A 364 -4.54 -25.08 -10.14
CA ALA A 364 -3.82 -24.19 -11.05
C ALA A 364 -2.52 -23.66 -10.43
N TRP A 365 -2.57 -23.28 -9.14
CA TRP A 365 -1.39 -22.87 -8.37
C TRP A 365 -0.32 -23.96 -8.33
N ARG A 366 -0.69 -25.21 -8.00
CA ARG A 366 0.23 -26.35 -7.98
C ARG A 366 0.89 -26.58 -9.34
N HIS A 367 0.13 -26.47 -10.44
CA HIS A 367 0.67 -26.58 -11.79
C HIS A 367 1.63 -25.45 -12.15
N LEU A 368 1.34 -24.21 -11.74
CA LEU A 368 2.24 -23.07 -11.92
C LEU A 368 3.54 -23.25 -11.16
N VAL A 369 3.46 -23.57 -9.88
CA VAL A 369 4.63 -23.80 -9.03
C VAL A 369 5.51 -24.93 -9.59
N ASN A 370 4.91 -26.06 -9.99
CA ASN A 370 5.65 -27.17 -10.57
C ASN A 370 6.26 -26.81 -11.93
N ALA A 371 5.55 -26.05 -12.77
CA ALA A 371 6.06 -25.61 -14.07
C ALA A 371 7.22 -24.62 -13.92
N CYS A 372 7.09 -23.60 -13.07
CA CYS A 372 8.14 -22.62 -12.78
C CYS A 372 9.37 -23.28 -12.16
N ARG A 373 9.18 -24.27 -11.27
CA ARG A 373 10.29 -25.06 -10.69
C ARG A 373 11.02 -25.89 -11.75
N LYS A 374 10.26 -26.54 -12.64
CA LYS A 374 10.79 -27.43 -13.68
C LYS A 374 11.58 -26.67 -14.75
N HIS A 375 11.14 -25.48 -15.11
CA HIS A 375 11.73 -24.67 -16.19
C HIS A 375 12.49 -23.45 -15.68
N CYS A 376 12.88 -23.46 -14.39
CA CYS A 376 13.67 -22.42 -13.73
C CYS A 376 13.19 -20.99 -14.02
N LEU A 377 11.88 -20.78 -14.00
CA LEU A 377 11.26 -19.46 -14.20
C LEU A 377 10.87 -18.87 -12.85
N VAL A 378 11.34 -17.66 -12.53
CA VAL A 378 11.07 -17.00 -11.25
C VAL A 378 9.57 -16.75 -11.09
N LEU A 379 8.97 -17.27 -10.03
CA LEU A 379 7.54 -17.08 -9.75
C LEU A 379 7.34 -15.84 -8.88
N ILE A 380 6.61 -14.86 -9.40
CA ILE A 380 6.28 -13.62 -8.71
C ILE A 380 4.78 -13.60 -8.42
N VAL A 381 4.41 -13.29 -7.18
CA VAL A 381 3.00 -13.06 -6.82
C VAL A 381 2.79 -11.57 -6.58
N ASP A 382 1.85 -10.96 -7.33
CA ASP A 382 1.38 -9.61 -7.05
C ASP A 382 0.38 -9.64 -5.90
N GLU A 383 0.83 -9.23 -4.72
CA GLU A 383 0.05 -9.11 -3.49
C GLU A 383 -0.31 -7.64 -3.17
N ALA A 384 -0.13 -6.71 -4.11
CA ALA A 384 -0.36 -5.28 -3.83
C ALA A 384 -1.77 -5.00 -3.33
N LEU A 385 -2.78 -5.73 -3.82
CA LEU A 385 -4.16 -5.62 -3.35
C LEU A 385 -4.54 -6.67 -2.30
N THR A 386 -3.92 -7.85 -2.31
CA THR A 386 -4.39 -9.00 -1.52
C THR A 386 -3.73 -9.12 -0.14
N ALA A 387 -2.57 -8.49 0.06
CA ALA A 387 -1.87 -8.45 1.35
C ALA A 387 -2.82 -8.00 2.47
N MET A 388 -2.83 -8.76 3.57
CA MET A 388 -3.67 -8.60 4.78
C MET A 388 -5.19 -8.73 4.58
N ARG A 389 -5.70 -8.77 3.33
CA ARG A 389 -7.14 -8.81 3.03
C ARG A 389 -7.68 -10.22 2.80
N CYS A 390 -6.80 -11.14 2.41
CA CYS A 390 -7.19 -12.45 1.94
C CYS A 390 -6.98 -13.54 2.99
N GLY A 391 -7.23 -13.27 4.26
CA GLY A 391 -7.22 -14.33 5.29
C GLY A 391 -5.84 -14.79 5.76
N ALA A 392 -4.77 -14.24 5.21
CA ALA A 392 -3.38 -14.48 5.55
C ALA A 392 -2.57 -13.18 5.36
N PRO A 393 -1.34 -13.05 5.92
CA PRO A 393 -0.49 -11.88 5.67
C PRO A 393 -0.29 -11.65 4.17
N PHE A 394 0.19 -12.65 3.44
CA PHE A 394 0.03 -12.74 1.99
C PHE A 394 -0.95 -13.84 1.60
N ALA A 395 -1.74 -13.64 0.54
CA ALA A 395 -2.76 -14.60 0.14
C ALA A 395 -2.18 -15.97 -0.25
N TYR A 396 -0.98 -16.02 -0.85
CA TYR A 396 -0.31 -17.30 -1.16
C TYR A 396 0.08 -18.11 0.08
N GLN A 397 0.04 -17.52 1.28
CA GLN A 397 0.35 -18.21 2.55
C GLN A 397 -0.88 -18.92 3.13
N LEU A 398 -2.02 -18.88 2.46
CA LEU A 398 -3.16 -19.69 2.86
C LEU A 398 -2.82 -21.19 2.75
N PRO A 399 -3.37 -22.05 3.63
CA PRO A 399 -3.02 -23.47 3.69
C PRO A 399 -3.18 -24.25 2.37
N GLN A 400 -4.11 -23.83 1.50
CA GLN A 400 -4.31 -24.48 0.19
C GLN A 400 -3.18 -24.20 -0.81
N TYR A 401 -2.44 -23.09 -0.67
CA TYR A 401 -1.37 -22.70 -1.59
C TYR A 401 0.01 -23.06 -1.03
N GLU A 402 0.22 -22.88 0.28
CA GLU A 402 1.48 -23.14 0.97
C GLU A 402 2.03 -24.55 0.69
N LYS A 403 1.15 -25.56 0.71
CA LYS A 403 1.50 -26.98 0.46
C LYS A 403 2.16 -27.23 -0.90
N SER A 404 1.90 -26.39 -1.89
CA SER A 404 2.44 -26.58 -3.25
C SER A 404 3.83 -25.96 -3.40
N GLY A 405 4.15 -24.96 -2.59
CA GLY A 405 5.39 -24.21 -2.60
C GLY A 405 5.16 -22.69 -2.57
N PHE A 406 6.25 -21.98 -2.31
CA PHE A 406 6.27 -20.54 -2.16
C PHE A 406 6.72 -19.84 -3.46
N PRO A 407 6.24 -18.62 -3.73
CA PRO A 407 6.80 -17.80 -4.79
C PRO A 407 8.24 -17.41 -4.48
N ASP A 408 8.97 -17.00 -5.50
CA ASP A 408 10.34 -16.49 -5.37
C ASP A 408 10.33 -15.04 -4.90
N LEU A 409 9.48 -14.23 -5.52
CA LEU A 409 9.30 -12.81 -5.21
C LEU A 409 7.83 -12.49 -4.97
N VAL A 410 7.59 -11.46 -4.17
CA VAL A 410 6.25 -10.97 -3.86
C VAL A 410 6.23 -9.47 -4.10
N LEU A 411 5.32 -9.00 -4.95
CA LEU A 411 5.07 -7.57 -5.09
C LEU A 411 4.10 -7.15 -3.99
N PHE A 412 4.40 -6.07 -3.28
CA PHE A 412 3.52 -5.55 -2.24
C PHE A 412 3.27 -4.06 -2.44
N GLY A 413 2.20 -3.55 -1.82
CA GLY A 413 1.74 -2.20 -2.04
C GLY A 413 0.53 -1.81 -1.21
N LYS A 414 -0.10 -0.70 -1.58
CA LYS A 414 -1.40 -0.20 -1.09
C LYS A 414 -1.56 -0.30 0.43
N ALA A 415 -2.14 -1.39 0.91
CA ALA A 415 -2.45 -1.64 2.30
C ALA A 415 -1.19 -1.64 3.20
N VAL A 416 -0.04 -2.02 2.65
CA VAL A 416 1.26 -1.98 3.33
C VAL A 416 1.79 -0.54 3.46
N ARG A 417 1.24 0.41 2.69
CA ARG A 417 1.61 1.84 2.61
C ARG A 417 2.93 2.15 1.90
N THR A 418 3.81 1.19 1.80
CA THR A 418 4.95 1.19 0.86
C THR A 418 4.67 0.23 -0.28
N ASN A 419 5.24 0.52 -1.45
CA ASN A 419 5.16 -0.35 -2.62
C ASN A 419 6.54 -0.94 -2.89
N GLY A 420 6.64 -2.21 -3.22
CA GLY A 420 7.95 -2.85 -3.28
C GLY A 420 7.95 -4.28 -3.78
N ILE A 421 9.14 -4.87 -3.72
CA ILE A 421 9.39 -6.30 -3.93
C ILE A 421 9.91 -6.85 -2.62
N ALA A 422 9.40 -8.01 -2.23
CA ALA A 422 9.96 -8.83 -1.17
C ALA A 422 10.45 -10.17 -1.74
N ILE A 423 11.54 -10.69 -1.19
CA ILE A 423 12.05 -12.04 -1.48
C ILE A 423 11.45 -13.00 -0.46
N GLU A 424 10.92 -14.11 -0.94
CA GLU A 424 10.60 -15.28 -0.13
C GLU A 424 11.74 -16.29 -0.31
N TRP A 425 12.59 -16.39 0.70
CA TRP A 425 13.81 -17.22 0.63
C TRP A 425 13.53 -18.72 0.55
N ARG A 426 12.30 -19.16 0.86
CA ARG A 426 11.82 -20.53 0.63
C ARG A 426 11.26 -20.71 -0.79
N GLY A 427 11.33 -19.68 -1.62
CA GLY A 427 10.88 -19.63 -2.99
C GLY A 427 11.45 -20.76 -3.83
N ILE A 428 10.65 -21.24 -4.77
CA ILE A 428 10.90 -22.47 -5.52
C ILE A 428 12.24 -22.52 -6.26
N ASN A 429 12.75 -21.38 -6.70
CA ASN A 429 14.03 -21.23 -7.39
C ASN A 429 15.05 -20.45 -6.55
N ILE A 430 14.64 -19.40 -5.83
CA ILE A 430 15.58 -18.58 -5.03
C ILE A 430 16.27 -19.39 -3.95
N LYS A 431 15.59 -20.37 -3.34
CA LYS A 431 16.21 -21.25 -2.34
C LYS A 431 17.39 -22.07 -2.89
N LYS A 432 17.46 -22.28 -4.21
CA LYS A 432 18.54 -23.03 -4.88
C LYS A 432 19.85 -22.23 -4.89
N LEU A 433 19.78 -20.90 -4.79
CA LEU A 433 20.95 -20.02 -4.71
C LEU A 433 21.70 -20.17 -3.37
N ARG A 434 21.13 -20.83 -2.36
CA ARG A 434 21.79 -21.11 -1.07
C ARG A 434 22.41 -19.90 -0.36
N ILE A 435 21.94 -18.69 -0.64
CA ILE A 435 22.45 -17.46 -0.01
C ILE A 435 22.37 -17.56 1.52
N HIS A 436 23.53 -17.53 2.17
CA HIS A 436 23.70 -17.61 3.62
C HIS A 436 23.36 -16.26 4.28
N HIS A 437 23.96 -15.16 3.82
CA HIS A 437 23.79 -13.81 4.37
C HIS A 437 22.63 -13.05 3.72
N ARG A 438 21.42 -13.61 3.80
CA ARG A 438 20.19 -13.12 3.15
C ARG A 438 19.88 -11.64 3.41
N LEU A 439 20.06 -11.18 4.64
CA LEU A 439 19.79 -9.79 5.00
C LEU A 439 20.81 -8.84 4.36
N LEU A 440 22.09 -9.18 4.40
CA LEU A 440 23.15 -8.38 3.77
C LEU A 440 22.95 -8.32 2.25
N ALA A 441 22.63 -9.46 1.63
CA ALA A 441 22.28 -9.52 0.21
C ALA A 441 21.17 -8.52 -0.14
N ALA A 442 20.16 -8.43 0.72
CA ALA A 442 19.04 -7.53 0.51
C ALA A 442 19.39 -6.05 0.73
N LEU A 443 20.13 -5.74 1.79
CA LEU A 443 20.56 -4.37 2.09
C LEU A 443 21.51 -3.83 1.01
N HIS A 444 22.44 -4.65 0.54
CA HIS A 444 23.37 -4.28 -0.54
C HIS A 444 22.63 -3.90 -1.83
N TRP A 445 21.60 -4.66 -2.19
CA TRP A 445 20.74 -4.32 -3.33
C TRP A 445 20.00 -2.99 -3.08
N GLN A 446 19.45 -2.81 -1.89
CA GLN A 446 18.67 -1.62 -1.56
C GLN A 446 19.48 -0.34 -1.69
N ASP A 447 20.70 -0.35 -1.16
CA ASP A 447 21.56 0.84 -1.15
C ASP A 447 21.96 1.26 -2.58
N ARG A 448 21.85 0.37 -3.58
CA ARG A 448 22.14 0.66 -4.99
C ARG A 448 20.91 1.00 -5.83
N PHE A 449 19.78 0.34 -5.62
CA PHE A 449 18.67 0.32 -6.60
C PHE A 449 17.30 0.71 -6.03
N THR A 450 17.17 0.88 -4.72
CA THR A 450 15.87 1.19 -4.11
C THR A 450 15.62 2.69 -4.09
N ALA A 451 14.40 3.10 -4.47
CA ALA A 451 13.99 4.48 -4.25
C ALA A 451 13.93 4.74 -2.75
N VAL A 452 14.42 5.90 -2.32
CA VAL A 452 14.32 6.30 -0.91
C VAL A 452 12.85 6.48 -0.56
N ALA A 453 12.25 5.47 0.06
CA ALA A 453 10.98 5.61 0.74
C ALA A 453 11.13 6.72 1.78
N THR A 454 10.16 7.63 1.85
CA THR A 454 10.26 8.70 2.83
C THR A 454 10.21 8.10 4.24
N ALA A 455 10.88 8.73 5.20
CA ALA A 455 10.80 8.30 6.60
C ALA A 455 9.34 8.32 7.09
N GLN A 456 8.50 9.24 6.59
CA GLN A 456 7.07 9.24 6.89
C GLN A 456 6.38 7.95 6.40
N ASP A 457 6.59 7.57 5.13
CA ASP A 457 5.97 6.36 4.56
C ASP A 457 6.42 5.10 5.31
N LEU A 458 7.70 5.01 5.66
CA LEU A 458 8.25 3.90 6.42
C LEU A 458 7.64 3.81 7.83
N LEU A 459 7.49 4.93 8.54
CA LEU A 459 6.86 4.93 9.88
C LEU A 459 5.39 4.54 9.83
N VAL A 460 4.64 5.08 8.86
CA VAL A 460 3.23 4.74 8.68
C VAL A 460 3.08 3.27 8.31
N SER A 461 3.93 2.75 7.43
CA SER A 461 3.97 1.33 7.08
C SER A 461 4.31 0.47 8.29
N TRP A 462 5.34 0.84 9.05
CA TRP A 462 5.76 0.11 10.25
C TRP A 462 4.65 0.05 11.30
N GLY A 463 4.00 1.18 11.60
CA GLY A 463 2.87 1.23 12.52
C GLY A 463 1.67 0.40 12.03
N THR A 464 1.44 0.39 10.72
CA THR A 464 0.41 -0.45 10.08
C THR A 464 0.69 -1.93 10.30
N LEU A 465 1.94 -2.38 10.16
CA LEU A 465 2.31 -3.79 10.40
C LEU A 465 2.20 -4.19 11.88
N ILE A 466 2.53 -3.29 12.81
CA ILE A 466 2.31 -3.53 14.24
C ILE A 466 0.82 -3.73 14.52
N LEU A 467 -0.04 -2.84 14.00
CA LEU A 467 -1.49 -2.97 14.14
C LEU A 467 -2.02 -4.26 13.50
N ALA A 468 -1.61 -4.57 12.28
CA ALA A 468 -2.02 -5.76 11.55
C ALA A 468 -1.72 -7.04 12.30
N ARG A 469 -0.54 -7.11 12.93
CA ARG A 469 -0.14 -8.23 13.78
C ARG A 469 -0.91 -8.25 15.10
N ARG A 470 -0.97 -7.14 15.82
CA ARG A 470 -1.59 -7.05 17.15
C ARG A 470 -3.08 -7.39 17.12
N GLU A 471 -3.74 -7.01 16.03
CA GLU A 471 -5.19 -7.16 15.87
C GLU A 471 -5.59 -8.30 14.93
N ASP A 472 -4.62 -9.12 14.53
CA ASP A 472 -4.81 -10.29 13.66
C ASP A 472 -5.69 -9.99 12.44
N TRP A 473 -5.27 -8.99 11.65
CA TRP A 473 -6.05 -8.54 10.50
C TRP A 473 -6.30 -9.64 9.47
N ALA A 474 -5.40 -10.61 9.35
CA ALA A 474 -5.58 -11.77 8.48
C ALA A 474 -6.84 -12.56 8.88
N ASN A 475 -6.95 -13.03 10.12
CA ASN A 475 -8.15 -13.73 10.58
C ASN A 475 -9.37 -12.82 10.63
N ARG A 476 -9.20 -11.54 10.98
CA ARG A 476 -10.30 -10.57 10.97
C ARG A 476 -10.87 -10.40 9.56
N ALA A 477 -10.04 -10.32 8.53
CA ALA A 477 -10.47 -10.27 7.13
C ALA A 477 -11.31 -11.50 6.74
N SER A 478 -10.95 -12.68 7.24
CA SER A 478 -11.75 -13.91 7.06
C SER A 478 -13.12 -13.83 7.73
N ARG A 479 -13.21 -13.29 8.95
CA ARG A 479 -14.49 -13.07 9.66
C ARG A 479 -15.37 -12.06 8.92
N ILE A 480 -14.81 -10.89 8.60
CA ILE A 480 -15.51 -9.81 7.87
C ILE A 480 -15.99 -10.31 6.52
N GLY A 481 -15.13 -10.99 5.76
CA GLY A 481 -15.46 -11.52 4.44
C GLY A 481 -16.61 -12.53 4.45
N ARG A 482 -16.64 -13.44 5.43
CA ARG A 482 -17.76 -14.39 5.60
C ARG A 482 -19.06 -13.64 5.87
N LEU A 483 -19.03 -12.76 6.87
CA LEU A 483 -20.19 -11.99 7.28
C LEU A 483 -20.77 -11.14 6.15
N LEU A 484 -19.93 -10.41 5.41
CA LEU A 484 -20.37 -9.62 4.26
C LEU A 484 -21.00 -10.49 3.17
N ARG A 485 -20.44 -11.67 2.88
CA ARG A 485 -21.06 -12.60 1.91
C ARG A 485 -22.44 -13.06 2.37
N ASP A 486 -22.61 -13.35 3.66
CA ASP A 486 -23.90 -13.76 4.21
C ASP A 486 -24.93 -12.63 4.17
N ILE A 487 -24.51 -11.40 4.48
CA ILE A 487 -25.36 -10.22 4.32
C ILE A 487 -25.76 -10.05 2.85
N LEU A 488 -24.81 -10.06 1.91
CA LEU A 488 -25.09 -9.89 0.47
C LEU A 488 -26.05 -10.96 -0.06
N ARG A 489 -25.95 -12.21 0.42
CA ARG A 489 -26.91 -13.28 0.11
C ARG A 489 -28.30 -12.96 0.64
N SER A 490 -28.40 -12.47 1.88
CA SER A 490 -29.69 -12.06 2.46
C SER A 490 -30.31 -10.85 1.75
N GLU A 491 -29.50 -10.00 1.13
CA GLU A 491 -29.95 -8.90 0.25
C GLU A 491 -30.25 -9.37 -1.19
N GLY A 492 -30.29 -10.68 -1.45
CA GLY A 492 -30.71 -11.27 -2.73
C GLY A 492 -29.60 -11.47 -3.76
N ILE A 493 -28.33 -11.21 -3.43
CA ILE A 493 -27.22 -11.46 -4.35
C ILE A 493 -26.91 -12.96 -4.35
N ARG A 494 -27.07 -13.59 -5.51
CA ARG A 494 -26.83 -15.04 -5.67
C ARG A 494 -25.36 -15.38 -5.39
N PRO A 495 -25.06 -16.45 -4.63
CA PRO A 495 -23.69 -16.79 -4.21
C PRO A 495 -22.66 -16.87 -5.35
N GLN A 496 -23.04 -17.43 -6.50
CA GLN A 496 -22.18 -17.59 -7.68
C GLN A 496 -21.76 -16.26 -8.34
N LEU A 497 -22.43 -15.16 -8.00
CA LEU A 497 -22.10 -13.82 -8.49
C LEU A 497 -21.10 -13.10 -7.59
N ILE A 498 -20.87 -13.62 -6.37
CA ILE A 498 -19.93 -13.06 -5.41
C ILE A 498 -18.58 -13.75 -5.57
N ARG A 499 -17.59 -12.98 -6.01
CA ARG A 499 -16.22 -13.41 -6.25
C ARG A 499 -15.25 -12.83 -5.21
N GLY A 500 -13.96 -13.12 -5.36
CA GLY A 500 -12.91 -12.70 -4.45
C GLY A 500 -12.72 -13.66 -3.28
N LEU A 501 -11.81 -13.30 -2.37
CA LEU A 501 -11.32 -14.17 -1.31
C LEU A 501 -11.31 -13.41 0.03
N HIS A 502 -11.91 -14.01 1.06
CA HIS A 502 -12.04 -13.42 2.40
C HIS A 502 -12.48 -11.95 2.37
N GLY A 503 -11.75 -11.02 2.98
CA GLY A 503 -12.13 -9.60 3.08
C GLY A 503 -12.17 -8.88 1.73
N LEU A 504 -11.63 -9.46 0.65
CA LEU A 504 -11.65 -8.89 -0.68
C LEU A 504 -12.81 -9.50 -1.49
N ILE A 505 -13.83 -8.70 -1.81
CA ILE A 505 -15.06 -9.18 -2.46
C ILE A 505 -15.30 -8.45 -3.78
N TYR A 506 -15.75 -9.20 -4.79
CA TYR A 506 -16.09 -8.68 -6.10
C TYR A 506 -17.51 -9.08 -6.51
N ILE A 507 -18.23 -8.16 -7.14
CA ILE A 507 -19.58 -8.41 -7.68
C ILE A 507 -19.65 -7.70 -9.03
N ARG A 508 -20.29 -8.28 -10.05
CA ARG A 508 -20.48 -7.56 -11.31
C ARG A 508 -21.34 -6.33 -11.07
N GLN A 509 -20.95 -5.20 -11.66
CA GLN A 509 -21.62 -3.92 -11.42
C GLN A 509 -23.13 -4.00 -11.68
N LYS A 510 -23.54 -4.66 -12.78
CA LYS A 510 -24.96 -4.85 -13.12
C LYS A 510 -25.76 -5.65 -12.08
N ASP A 511 -25.12 -6.59 -11.40
CA ASP A 511 -25.76 -7.45 -10.39
C ASP A 511 -25.76 -6.77 -9.01
N TYR A 512 -24.84 -5.83 -8.78
CA TYR A 512 -24.71 -5.09 -7.53
C TYR A 512 -25.68 -3.90 -7.44
N VAL A 513 -25.78 -3.11 -8.51
CA VAL A 513 -26.60 -1.88 -8.56
C VAL A 513 -28.07 -2.16 -8.27
N THR A 514 -28.56 -3.34 -8.67
CA THR A 514 -29.94 -3.76 -8.40
C THR A 514 -30.18 -4.17 -6.95
N ALA A 515 -29.12 -4.47 -6.19
CA ALA A 515 -29.21 -5.11 -4.87
C ALA A 515 -28.77 -4.22 -3.71
N SER A 516 -27.87 -3.24 -3.91
CA SER A 516 -27.31 -2.47 -2.80
C SER A 516 -26.93 -1.02 -3.16
N PRO A 517 -27.29 -0.02 -2.32
CA PRO A 517 -26.93 1.38 -2.51
C PRO A 517 -25.57 1.77 -1.88
N ILE A 518 -24.72 0.81 -1.48
CA ILE A 518 -23.48 1.10 -0.74
C ILE A 518 -22.33 1.44 -1.69
N MET A 519 -21.51 2.42 -1.30
CA MET A 519 -20.33 2.86 -2.06
C MET A 519 -19.28 1.76 -2.13
N VAL A 520 -18.73 1.54 -3.33
CA VAL A 520 -17.80 0.46 -3.64
C VAL A 520 -16.77 0.91 -4.67
N ALA A 521 -15.60 0.30 -4.67
CA ALA A 521 -14.55 0.61 -5.64
C ALA A 521 -14.85 0.02 -7.02
N ASN A 522 -14.99 0.86 -8.04
CA ASN A 522 -15.19 0.40 -9.41
C ASN A 522 -13.89 -0.21 -9.98
N SER A 523 -14.02 -1.30 -10.72
CA SER A 523 -12.95 -2.01 -11.44
C SER A 523 -13.40 -2.36 -12.87
N GLY A 524 -14.12 -1.45 -13.53
CA GLY A 524 -14.72 -1.68 -14.84
C GLY A 524 -16.05 -2.42 -14.72
N THR A 525 -16.09 -3.69 -15.12
CA THR A 525 -17.34 -4.49 -15.10
C THR A 525 -17.70 -5.04 -13.71
N TYR A 526 -16.78 -4.90 -12.75
CA TYR A 526 -16.95 -5.36 -11.37
C TYR A 526 -16.82 -4.21 -10.40
N VAL A 527 -17.53 -4.31 -9.29
CA VAL A 527 -17.32 -3.51 -8.08
C VAL A 527 -16.54 -4.33 -7.06
N ARG A 528 -15.72 -3.64 -6.29
CA ARG A 528 -14.85 -4.16 -5.23
C ARG A 528 -15.35 -3.65 -3.90
N LEU A 529 -15.57 -4.56 -2.96
CA LEU A 529 -15.78 -4.19 -1.57
C LEU A 529 -14.46 -4.39 -0.85
N LEU A 530 -13.90 -3.29 -0.34
CA LEU A 530 -12.64 -3.22 0.40
C LEU A 530 -12.91 -2.75 1.84
N PRO A 531 -13.54 -3.58 2.69
CA PRO A 531 -13.82 -3.21 4.07
C PRO A 531 -12.52 -2.84 4.81
N THR A 532 -12.65 -1.99 5.82
CA THR A 532 -11.60 -1.83 6.83
C THR A 532 -11.50 -3.09 7.68
N MET A 533 -10.36 -3.27 8.33
CA MET A 533 -10.06 -4.30 9.31
C MET A 533 -10.35 -3.80 10.73
N ASP A 534 -11.26 -2.83 10.90
CA ASP A 534 -11.70 -2.39 12.23
C ASP A 534 -12.61 -3.45 12.87
N GLU A 535 -12.56 -3.65 14.19
CA GLU A 535 -13.33 -4.71 14.87
C GLU A 535 -14.84 -4.56 14.65
N VAL A 536 -15.34 -3.32 14.53
CA VAL A 536 -16.76 -3.04 14.25
C VAL A 536 -17.26 -3.73 12.96
N MET A 537 -16.39 -3.95 11.98
CA MET A 537 -16.73 -4.64 10.73
C MET A 537 -17.02 -6.14 10.92
N THR A 538 -16.75 -6.69 12.11
CA THR A 538 -17.07 -8.08 12.45
C THR A 538 -18.45 -8.26 13.09
N SER A 539 -19.19 -7.18 13.32
CA SER A 539 -20.51 -7.21 13.95
C SER A 539 -21.63 -7.15 12.90
N GLU A 540 -22.39 -8.24 12.77
CA GLU A 540 -23.54 -8.30 11.86
C GLU A 540 -24.55 -7.20 12.16
N HIS A 541 -24.83 -6.99 13.45
CA HIS A 541 -25.76 -5.96 13.90
C HIS A 541 -25.31 -4.57 13.43
N GLN A 542 -24.03 -4.22 13.59
CA GLN A 542 -23.52 -2.93 13.13
C GLN A 542 -23.60 -2.80 11.61
N LEU A 543 -23.17 -3.83 10.87
CA LEU A 543 -23.25 -3.81 9.40
C LEU A 543 -24.69 -3.64 8.91
N ARG A 544 -25.68 -4.33 9.48
CA ARG A 544 -27.11 -4.22 9.08
C ARG A 544 -27.80 -2.94 9.56
N THR A 545 -27.39 -2.38 10.69
CA THR A 545 -28.03 -1.16 11.22
C THR A 545 -27.39 0.11 10.70
N LYS A 546 -26.17 0.03 10.15
CA LYS A 546 -25.41 1.22 9.72
C LYS A 546 -25.08 1.21 8.23
N ILE A 547 -24.89 0.05 7.60
CA ILE A 547 -24.44 -0.04 6.20
C ILE A 547 -25.49 -0.66 5.27
N PHE A 548 -25.93 -1.89 5.57
CA PHE A 548 -26.79 -2.72 4.72
C PHE A 548 -28.26 -2.68 5.14
N GLY A 549 -29.17 -3.09 4.26
CA GLY A 549 -30.59 -3.22 4.57
C GLY A 549 -31.34 -1.90 4.84
N ARG A 550 -32.61 -2.03 5.27
CA ARG A 550 -33.49 -0.87 5.53
C ARG A 550 -33.14 -0.13 6.82
N SER A 551 -32.70 -0.85 7.84
CA SER A 551 -32.39 -0.27 9.16
C SER A 551 -31.24 0.75 9.14
N SER A 552 -30.41 0.72 8.11
CA SER A 552 -29.31 1.68 7.90
C SER A 552 -29.69 2.97 7.17
N ILE A 553 -30.91 3.07 6.63
CA ILE A 553 -31.39 4.29 5.95
C ILE A 553 -31.25 5.55 6.82
N PRO A 554 -31.69 5.55 8.10
CA PRO A 554 -31.58 6.75 8.94
C PRO A 554 -30.13 7.20 9.14
N HIS A 555 -29.21 6.25 9.31
CA HIS A 555 -27.80 6.55 9.52
C HIS A 555 -27.13 7.13 8.27
N ARG A 556 -27.42 6.56 7.09
CA ARG A 556 -26.94 7.13 5.81
C ARG A 556 -27.49 8.53 5.58
N ALA A 557 -28.77 8.76 5.91
CA ALA A 557 -29.39 10.09 5.81
C ALA A 557 -28.74 11.11 6.75
N GLU A 558 -28.37 10.69 7.97
CA GLU A 558 -27.64 11.51 8.94
C GLU A 558 -26.25 11.91 8.42
N ILE A 559 -25.45 10.94 7.96
CA ILE A 559 -24.12 11.20 7.39
C ILE A 559 -24.21 12.17 6.23
N ALA A 560 -25.19 11.99 5.35
CA ALA A 560 -25.29 12.81 4.17
C ALA A 560 -25.94 14.18 4.42
N ALA A 561 -26.76 14.32 5.47
CA ALA A 561 -27.15 15.63 6.00
C ALA A 561 -25.95 16.39 6.57
N PHE A 562 -25.07 15.69 7.28
CA PHE A 562 -23.82 16.25 7.80
C PHE A 562 -22.88 16.75 6.69
N LEU A 563 -22.64 15.93 5.66
CA LEU A 563 -21.80 16.36 4.53
C LEU A 563 -22.35 17.63 3.85
N ARG A 564 -23.67 17.74 3.71
CA ARG A 564 -24.31 18.95 3.19
C ARG A 564 -24.19 20.17 4.09
N SER A 565 -24.15 20.01 5.42
CA SER A 565 -24.08 21.15 6.35
C SER A 565 -22.70 21.80 6.41
N ASP A 566 -21.65 21.08 6.03
CA ASP A 566 -20.27 21.55 6.06
C ASP A 566 -19.79 22.04 4.67
N ASP A 567 -20.71 22.35 3.75
CA ASP A 567 -20.43 22.68 2.34
C ASP A 567 -19.59 21.61 1.59
N PHE A 568 -19.52 20.39 2.14
CA PHE A 568 -18.96 19.24 1.43
C PHE A 568 -20.00 18.75 0.43
N ALA A 569 -19.93 19.29 -0.79
CA ALA A 569 -20.55 18.64 -1.93
C ALA A 569 -19.97 17.22 -2.04
N MET A 570 -20.81 16.20 -2.11
CA MET A 570 -20.33 14.87 -2.47
C MET A 570 -19.82 14.92 -3.92
N HIS A 571 -18.52 15.13 -4.09
CA HIS A 571 -17.85 15.20 -5.39
C HIS A 571 -17.72 13.81 -6.04
N TRP A 572 -18.59 12.84 -5.75
CA TRP A 572 -18.53 11.53 -6.39
C TRP A 572 -19.89 10.86 -6.51
N CYS A 573 -20.05 10.09 -7.58
CA CYS A 573 -21.24 9.32 -7.88
C CYS A 573 -21.31 8.10 -6.96
N SER A 574 -22.30 8.04 -6.08
CA SER A 574 -22.65 6.90 -5.23
C SER A 574 -22.81 5.55 -5.95
N LYS A 575 -23.12 5.54 -7.26
CA LYS A 575 -23.30 4.33 -8.08
C LYS A 575 -22.01 3.82 -8.73
N CYS A 576 -21.08 4.70 -9.11
CA CYS A 576 -19.85 4.30 -9.81
C CYS A 576 -18.55 4.78 -9.17
N GLY A 577 -18.61 5.56 -8.09
CA GLY A 577 -17.48 6.18 -7.40
C GLY A 577 -16.75 7.26 -8.19
N ALA A 578 -17.19 7.58 -9.42
CA ALA A 578 -16.52 8.57 -10.26
C ALA A 578 -16.65 9.97 -9.65
N ALA A 579 -15.58 10.75 -9.70
CA ALA A 579 -15.60 12.13 -9.26
C ALA A 579 -16.62 12.94 -10.09
N VAL A 580 -17.55 13.61 -9.42
CA VAL A 580 -18.48 14.56 -10.03
C VAL A 580 -17.78 15.90 -10.04
N ASP A 581 -17.43 16.33 -11.24
CA ASP A 581 -16.85 17.64 -11.53
C ASP A 581 -17.74 18.77 -10.98
N GLU A 582 -17.18 19.70 -10.19
CA GLU A 582 -17.92 20.77 -9.50
C GLU A 582 -18.73 21.64 -10.47
N GLU A 583 -18.19 21.89 -11.66
CA GLU A 583 -18.83 22.68 -12.71
C GLU A 583 -20.04 21.95 -13.34
N LYS A 584 -20.05 20.60 -13.27
CA LYS A 584 -21.17 19.75 -13.68
C LYS A 584 -22.13 19.45 -12.53
N LEU A 585 -21.69 19.56 -11.28
CA LEU A 585 -22.44 19.24 -10.06
C LEU A 585 -23.72 20.07 -9.95
N HIS A 586 -23.66 21.35 -10.34
CA HIS A 586 -24.79 22.28 -10.28
C HIS A 586 -25.84 22.10 -11.38
N LYS A 587 -25.50 21.45 -12.51
CA LYS A 587 -26.41 21.32 -13.66
C LYS A 587 -26.87 19.87 -13.92
N ARG A 588 -26.17 18.86 -13.39
CA ARG A 588 -26.21 17.48 -13.91
C ARG A 588 -26.11 16.36 -12.87
N THR A 589 -26.32 16.63 -11.59
CA THR A 589 -26.50 15.54 -10.59
C THR A 589 -27.86 15.62 -9.93
N ARG A 590 -28.68 14.60 -10.16
CA ARG A 590 -29.88 14.37 -9.34
C ARG A 590 -29.43 13.66 -8.07
N SER A 591 -29.07 14.44 -7.05
CA SER A 591 -28.97 13.88 -5.70
C SER A 591 -30.38 13.48 -5.26
N CYS A 592 -30.59 12.20 -4.95
CA CYS A 592 -31.88 11.80 -4.41
C CYS A 592 -32.05 12.48 -3.04
N VAL A 593 -33.01 13.39 -2.91
CA VAL A 593 -33.19 14.22 -1.70
C VAL A 593 -33.43 13.36 -0.44
N ARG A 594 -33.99 12.14 -0.62
CA ARG A 594 -34.30 11.19 0.46
C ARG A 594 -33.13 10.35 0.94
N CYS A 595 -32.34 9.76 0.03
CA CYS A 595 -31.21 8.89 0.41
C CYS A 595 -29.83 9.56 0.24
N VAL A 596 -29.81 10.77 -0.34
CA VAL A 596 -28.63 11.65 -0.47
C VAL A 596 -27.49 11.02 -1.28
N VAL A 597 -27.87 10.17 -2.21
CA VAL A 597 -27.03 9.44 -3.16
C VAL A 597 -26.93 10.32 -4.40
N SER A 598 -25.75 10.91 -4.67
CA SER A 598 -25.46 11.63 -5.92
C SER A 598 -25.20 10.62 -7.03
N GLN A 599 -25.92 10.68 -8.14
CA GLN A 599 -25.64 9.86 -9.33
C GLN A 599 -25.18 10.75 -10.50
N CYS A 600 -24.14 10.31 -11.24
CA CYS A 600 -23.74 10.95 -12.49
C CYS A 600 -24.66 10.53 -13.65
N ASP A 601 -24.75 11.37 -14.69
CA ASP A 601 -25.60 11.11 -15.86
C ASP A 601 -25.18 9.85 -16.65
N GLU A 602 -23.90 9.48 -16.63
CA GLU A 602 -23.40 8.24 -17.25
C GLU A 602 -23.97 6.98 -16.59
N CYS A 603 -24.49 7.11 -15.36
CA CYS A 603 -25.13 6.05 -14.61
C CYS A 603 -26.66 5.99 -14.86
N GLU A 604 -27.12 6.27 -16.08
CA GLU A 604 -28.50 6.25 -16.62
C GLU A 604 -29.63 6.90 -15.78
N PRO A 605 -30.42 7.80 -16.37
CA PRO A 605 -31.56 8.44 -15.71
C PRO A 605 -32.74 7.45 -15.59
N GLY A 606 -32.87 6.79 -14.43
CA GLY A 606 -34.03 5.94 -14.14
C GLY A 606 -33.79 4.81 -13.14
N ALA A 607 -32.54 4.50 -12.79
CA ALA A 607 -32.23 3.32 -11.98
C ALA A 607 -32.35 3.52 -10.46
N HIS A 608 -32.39 4.75 -9.94
CA HIS A 608 -32.64 4.97 -8.51
C HIS A 608 -34.14 5.05 -8.21
N VAL A 609 -34.77 3.89 -8.07
CA VAL A 609 -36.04 3.81 -7.36
C VAL A 609 -35.70 3.86 -5.87
N CYS A 610 -35.89 5.02 -5.25
CA CYS A 610 -35.81 5.12 -3.79
C CYS A 610 -36.88 4.16 -3.24
N PRO A 611 -36.51 3.05 -2.55
CA PRO A 611 -37.52 2.16 -2.00
C PRO A 611 -38.38 2.98 -1.03
N MET A 612 -39.70 2.89 -1.18
CA MET A 612 -40.65 3.48 -0.24
C MET A 612 -40.52 2.87 1.15
#